data_AF-A0A1G7GZY5-F1
#
_entry.id   AF-A0A1G7GZY5-F1
#
_cell.length_a   1.000
_cell.length_b   1.000
_cell.length_c   1.000
_cell.angle_alpha   90.00
_cell.angle_beta   90.00
_cell.angle_gamma   90.00
#
_symmetry.space_group_name_H-M   'P 1'
#
loop_
_entity.id
_entity.type
_entity.pdbx_description
1 polymer ?
#
loop_
_entity_poly.entity_id
_entity_poly.type
_entity_poly.pdbx_seq_one_letter_code
_entity_poly.pdbx_strand_id
1 'polypeptide(L)'
;MKILLTGASGYIGKRLLPVLIDNGHEVICGVRDRNRFAPPESLKSRITIIEFDLLDKASLDVIPKDIEGAYYLVHSMAASSDYEKLEQESAINFRNALAKTNVQHVVYLSGIINESALSKHLTSRKNVEIELGKGTYNFTTLRAGIIIGSGSASFEIMRDLVEKLPIMITPKWLNTRCQPIGISDVISFLSKTIFNKDTFNKDFDIGGPDILSYKEMLLELGRIRNLKRSIYIVPVMTPKLSSYWLYFVTSTSYKLAVALVNSMKIEVICRNNDINKIVDVNPISYQKALERAFSKIERNEVVSSWKDAFVSSDSSFNISEFIEVPTFGCFRDVRERAVPNREDCIHKIWSIGGENGWYYGNILWRFRGFIDKLVAGVGLRRGRTSEDSLNAGDALDFWRVLYADKNEGRLLLFAEMKLPGEAWLEFRMVENKLVQTATFRPLGLAGRLYWYLVLPFHGLIFTGMIKALTKPISTKS
;
A
#
# COMPACT_ATOMS: atom_id res chain seq x y z
N MET A 1 1.99 -27.75 -4.33
CA MET A 1 2.50 -27.31 -5.65
C MET A 1 3.52 -26.21 -5.45
N LYS A 2 4.56 -26.18 -6.28
CA LYS A 2 5.62 -25.18 -6.26
C LYS A 2 5.33 -24.02 -7.22
N ILE A 3 5.20 -22.80 -6.71
CA ILE A 3 4.76 -21.62 -7.46
C ILE A 3 5.85 -20.55 -7.52
N LEU A 4 6.20 -20.10 -8.73
CA LEU A 4 7.00 -18.90 -8.92
C LEU A 4 6.11 -17.65 -8.87
N LEU A 5 6.27 -16.82 -7.84
CA LEU A 5 5.60 -15.53 -7.71
C LEU A 5 6.55 -14.41 -8.14
N THR A 6 6.41 -13.94 -9.39
CA THR A 6 7.08 -12.71 -9.82
C THR A 6 6.36 -11.49 -9.26
N GLY A 7 7.07 -10.38 -9.07
CA GLY A 7 6.47 -9.17 -8.51
C GLY A 7 6.06 -9.33 -7.03
N ALA A 8 6.71 -10.24 -6.30
CA ALA A 8 6.45 -10.50 -4.87
C ALA A 8 6.61 -9.25 -3.99
N SER A 9 7.50 -8.31 -4.38
CA SER A 9 7.66 -7.02 -3.71
C SER A 9 6.56 -5.99 -4.04
N GLY A 10 5.73 -6.27 -5.04
CA GLY A 10 4.70 -5.37 -5.55
C GLY A 10 3.39 -5.44 -4.77
N TYR A 11 2.51 -4.47 -5.03
CA TYR A 11 1.23 -4.30 -4.32
C TYR A 11 0.35 -5.56 -4.31
N ILE A 12 0.25 -6.26 -5.45
CA ILE A 12 -0.52 -7.49 -5.60
C ILE A 12 0.25 -8.69 -5.02
N GLY A 13 1.54 -8.84 -5.36
CA GLY A 13 2.35 -9.96 -4.91
C GLY A 13 2.42 -10.10 -3.39
N LYS A 14 2.61 -8.99 -2.67
CA LYS A 14 2.58 -8.96 -1.20
C LYS A 14 1.25 -9.42 -0.58
N ARG A 15 0.14 -9.32 -1.32
CA ARG A 15 -1.19 -9.73 -0.84
C ARG A 15 -1.57 -11.13 -1.27
N LEU A 16 -1.01 -11.60 -2.39
CA LEU A 16 -1.24 -12.94 -2.91
C LEU A 16 -0.38 -13.98 -2.18
N LEU A 17 0.88 -13.65 -1.87
CA LEU A 17 1.82 -14.57 -1.23
C LEU A 17 1.29 -15.29 0.04
N PRO A 18 0.67 -14.63 1.03
CA PRO A 18 0.17 -15.35 2.20
C PRO A 18 -0.94 -16.34 1.80
N VAL A 19 -1.86 -15.92 0.93
CA VAL A 19 -2.96 -16.78 0.44
C VAL A 19 -2.43 -18.04 -0.22
N LEU A 20 -1.35 -17.93 -0.99
CA LEU A 20 -0.74 -19.09 -1.64
C LEU A 20 -0.14 -20.04 -0.60
N ILE A 21 0.53 -19.50 0.42
CA ILE A 21 1.12 -20.29 1.51
C ILE A 21 0.03 -20.99 2.32
N ASP A 22 -1.06 -20.29 2.66
CA ASP A 22 -2.16 -20.84 3.45
C ASP A 22 -2.99 -21.86 2.67
N ASN A 23 -3.03 -21.74 1.34
CA ASN A 23 -3.53 -22.77 0.44
C ASN A 23 -2.57 -23.98 0.29
N GLY A 24 -1.47 -24.02 1.05
CA GLY A 24 -0.52 -25.14 1.07
C GLY A 24 0.45 -25.17 -0.11
N HIS A 25 0.67 -24.05 -0.80
CA HIS A 25 1.67 -23.97 -1.86
C HIS A 25 3.05 -23.61 -1.32
N GLU A 26 4.09 -24.19 -1.92
CA GLU A 26 5.46 -23.75 -1.73
C GLU A 26 5.70 -22.57 -2.68
N VAL A 27 6.06 -21.40 -2.15
CA VAL A 27 6.18 -20.18 -2.96
C VAL A 27 7.64 -19.75 -3.10
N ILE A 28 8.08 -19.62 -4.35
CA ILE A 28 9.35 -19.02 -4.72
C ILE A 28 9.09 -17.57 -5.11
N CYS A 29 9.53 -16.62 -4.29
CA CYS A 29 9.44 -15.20 -4.57
C CYS A 29 10.58 -14.76 -5.49
N GLY A 30 10.23 -14.41 -6.73
CA GLY A 30 11.14 -13.77 -7.68
C GLY A 30 11.17 -12.26 -7.47
N VAL A 31 12.34 -11.74 -7.10
CA VAL A 31 12.56 -10.30 -6.83
C VAL A 31 13.76 -9.78 -7.62
N ARG A 32 13.77 -8.47 -7.92
CA ARG A 32 14.90 -7.84 -8.61
C ARG A 32 16.05 -7.43 -7.68
N ASP A 33 15.72 -7.15 -6.42
CA ASP A 33 16.68 -6.73 -5.40
C ASP A 33 16.21 -7.30 -4.06
N ARG A 34 16.92 -8.31 -3.56
CA ARG A 34 16.59 -9.01 -2.31
C ARG A 34 16.57 -8.06 -1.12
N ASN A 35 17.40 -7.00 -1.12
CA ASN A 35 17.46 -6.05 -0.01
C ASN A 35 16.20 -5.17 0.08
N ARG A 36 15.44 -5.05 -1.01
CA ARG A 36 14.17 -4.29 -1.05
C ARG A 36 12.95 -5.16 -0.75
N PHE A 37 13.13 -6.46 -0.60
CA PHE A 37 12.07 -7.38 -0.26
C PHE A 37 12.28 -7.90 1.16
N ALA A 38 11.57 -7.28 2.11
CA ALA A 38 11.50 -7.71 3.49
C ALA A 38 10.14 -8.38 3.73
N PRO A 39 10.00 -9.70 3.48
CA PRO A 39 8.82 -10.43 3.92
C PRO A 39 8.82 -10.54 5.45
N PRO A 40 7.63 -10.66 6.06
CA PRO A 40 7.48 -10.95 7.50
C PRO A 40 8.33 -12.17 7.91
N GLU A 41 9.02 -12.13 9.07
CA GLU A 41 9.80 -13.27 9.59
C GLU A 41 8.95 -14.54 9.69
N SER A 42 7.69 -14.41 10.08
CA SER A 42 6.70 -15.50 10.14
C SER A 42 6.44 -16.20 8.79
N LEU A 43 6.81 -15.57 7.67
CA LEU A 43 6.73 -16.14 6.32
C LEU A 43 8.08 -16.59 5.78
N LYS A 44 9.21 -16.10 6.30
CA LYS A 44 10.55 -16.37 5.74
C LYS A 44 10.90 -17.85 5.67
N SER A 45 10.51 -18.63 6.69
CA SER A 45 10.75 -20.08 6.71
C SER A 45 9.86 -20.87 5.75
N ARG A 46 8.81 -20.23 5.21
CA ARG A 46 7.80 -20.85 4.33
C ARG A 46 7.95 -20.44 2.86
N ILE A 47 8.96 -19.64 2.53
CA ILE A 47 9.19 -19.12 1.16
C ILE A 47 10.65 -19.28 0.76
N THR A 48 10.88 -19.39 -0.54
CA THR A 48 12.23 -19.29 -1.12
C THR A 48 12.36 -17.96 -1.85
N ILE A 49 13.44 -17.21 -1.64
CA ILE A 49 13.66 -15.91 -2.32
C ILE A 49 14.78 -16.06 -3.33
N ILE A 50 14.46 -15.86 -4.61
CA ILE A 50 15.44 -15.83 -5.71
C ILE A 50 15.52 -14.42 -6.29
N GLU A 51 16.73 -14.01 -6.64
CA GLU A 51 17.00 -12.70 -7.23
C GLU A 51 17.29 -12.86 -8.72
N PHE A 52 16.55 -12.14 -9.57
CA PHE A 52 16.78 -12.09 -11.01
C PHE A 52 16.17 -10.81 -11.62
N ASP A 53 16.68 -10.43 -12.78
CA ASP A 53 16.10 -9.37 -13.62
C ASP A 53 15.52 -9.99 -14.89
N LEU A 54 14.25 -9.70 -15.19
CA LEU A 54 13.58 -10.18 -16.41
C LEU A 54 14.23 -9.68 -17.70
N LEU A 55 15.01 -8.60 -17.63
CA LEU A 55 15.79 -8.08 -18.76
C LEU A 55 17.19 -8.71 -18.87
N ASP A 56 17.68 -9.38 -17.82
CA ASP A 56 18.93 -10.14 -17.85
C ASP A 56 18.64 -11.65 -17.99
N LYS A 57 18.75 -12.15 -19.22
CA LYS A 57 18.49 -13.56 -19.57
C LYS A 57 19.33 -14.54 -18.74
N ALA A 58 20.58 -14.20 -18.41
CA ALA A 58 21.46 -15.10 -17.66
C ALA A 58 21.00 -15.22 -16.20
N SER A 59 20.48 -14.13 -15.62
CA SER A 59 19.95 -14.14 -14.25
C SER A 59 18.74 -15.06 -14.08
N LEU A 60 18.01 -15.39 -15.15
CA LEU A 60 16.82 -16.24 -15.08
C LEU A 60 17.12 -17.74 -14.92
N ASP A 61 18.37 -18.17 -15.11
CA ASP A 61 18.75 -19.57 -14.93
C ASP A 61 18.68 -20.04 -13.45
N VAL A 62 18.50 -19.10 -12.52
CA VAL A 62 18.24 -19.39 -11.09
C VAL A 62 16.82 -19.91 -10.82
N ILE A 63 15.91 -19.82 -11.81
CA ILE A 63 14.54 -20.32 -11.67
C ILE A 63 14.55 -21.85 -11.56
N PRO A 64 14.00 -22.44 -10.47
CA PRO A 64 14.01 -23.89 -10.29
C PRO A 64 13.25 -24.62 -11.41
N LYS A 65 13.77 -25.77 -11.84
CA LYS A 65 13.16 -26.57 -12.92
C LYS A 65 11.86 -27.27 -12.49
N ASP A 66 11.68 -27.47 -11.20
CA ASP A 66 10.55 -28.18 -10.59
C ASP A 66 9.36 -27.27 -10.24
N ILE A 67 9.34 -26.03 -10.73
CA ILE A 67 8.14 -25.18 -10.61
C ILE A 67 6.99 -25.75 -11.42
N GLU A 68 5.78 -25.67 -10.86
CA GLU A 68 4.56 -26.21 -11.46
C GLU A 68 3.59 -25.10 -11.87
N GLY A 69 3.65 -23.95 -11.20
CA GLY A 69 2.83 -22.79 -11.50
C GLY A 69 3.65 -21.50 -11.46
N ALA A 70 3.19 -20.47 -12.17
CA ALA A 70 3.80 -19.15 -12.07
C ALA A 70 2.79 -18.00 -12.19
N TYR A 71 3.04 -16.93 -11.45
CA TYR A 71 2.34 -15.66 -11.60
C TYR A 71 3.24 -14.63 -12.26
N TYR A 72 2.74 -13.97 -13.30
CA TYR A 72 3.38 -12.79 -13.89
C TYR A 72 2.69 -11.51 -13.37
N LEU A 73 3.27 -10.89 -12.34
CA LEU A 73 2.73 -9.65 -11.71
C LEU A 73 3.67 -8.45 -11.88
N VAL A 74 4.73 -8.60 -12.66
CA VAL A 74 5.66 -7.50 -12.92
C VAL A 74 5.01 -6.50 -13.87
N HIS A 75 5.11 -5.23 -13.51
CA HIS A 75 4.68 -4.13 -14.35
C HIS A 75 5.46 -2.84 -14.02
N SER A 76 6.12 -2.26 -15.02
CA SER A 76 6.95 -1.07 -14.90
C SER A 76 6.28 0.14 -15.55
N MET A 77 5.26 0.71 -14.91
CA MET A 77 4.62 1.95 -15.41
C MET A 77 5.52 3.20 -15.32
N ALA A 78 6.55 3.19 -14.47
CA ALA A 78 7.28 4.40 -14.08
C ALA A 78 8.74 4.47 -14.58
N ALA A 79 9.29 3.39 -15.14
CA ALA A 79 10.74 3.25 -15.32
C ALA A 79 11.29 4.01 -16.55
N SER A 80 10.68 3.91 -17.73
CA SER A 80 11.26 4.46 -18.98
C SER A 80 10.21 4.90 -20.00
N SER A 81 10.63 5.69 -21.00
CA SER A 81 9.81 6.06 -22.18
C SER A 81 9.52 4.88 -23.10
N ASP A 82 10.38 3.85 -23.06
CA ASP A 82 10.34 2.62 -23.85
C ASP A 82 9.77 1.42 -23.07
N TYR A 83 8.96 1.67 -22.04
CA TYR A 83 8.40 0.61 -21.20
C TYR A 83 7.68 -0.48 -22.00
N GLU A 84 7.05 -0.14 -23.13
CA GLU A 84 6.37 -1.12 -23.99
C GLU A 84 7.30 -2.20 -24.51
N LYS A 85 8.49 -1.82 -24.99
CA LYS A 85 9.51 -2.77 -25.48
C LYS A 85 10.08 -3.58 -24.33
N LEU A 86 10.38 -2.94 -23.21
CA LEU A 86 10.96 -3.61 -22.03
C LEU A 86 9.98 -4.61 -21.40
N GLU A 87 8.69 -4.29 -21.34
CA GLU A 87 7.65 -5.19 -20.85
C GLU A 87 7.48 -6.39 -21.78
N GLN A 88 7.50 -6.17 -23.09
CA GLN A 88 7.45 -7.25 -24.09
C GLN A 88 8.69 -8.15 -23.98
N GLU A 89 9.89 -7.58 -23.89
CA GLU A 89 11.14 -8.32 -23.72
C GLU A 89 11.14 -9.13 -22.42
N SER A 90 10.69 -8.54 -21.32
CA SER A 90 10.56 -9.21 -20.02
C SER A 90 9.63 -10.43 -20.12
N ALA A 91 8.50 -10.31 -20.83
CA ALA A 91 7.57 -11.40 -21.06
C ALA A 91 8.17 -12.53 -21.91
N ILE A 92 8.90 -12.16 -22.98
CA ILE A 92 9.61 -13.12 -23.85
C ILE A 92 10.67 -13.89 -23.05
N ASN A 93 11.48 -13.18 -22.27
CA ASN A 93 12.55 -13.79 -21.47
C ASN A 93 11.96 -14.70 -20.40
N PHE A 94 10.90 -14.27 -19.72
CA PHE A 94 10.18 -15.07 -18.74
C PHE A 94 9.63 -16.36 -19.35
N ARG A 95 8.89 -16.28 -20.47
CA ARG A 95 8.38 -17.46 -21.19
C ARG A 95 9.51 -18.42 -21.56
N ASN A 96 10.60 -17.91 -22.11
CA ASN A 96 11.72 -18.74 -22.56
C ASN A 96 12.43 -19.42 -21.38
N ALA A 97 12.52 -18.77 -20.21
CA ALA A 97 13.04 -19.38 -19.00
C ALA A 97 12.10 -20.48 -18.49
N LEU A 98 10.79 -20.21 -18.45
CA LEU A 98 9.77 -21.16 -18.05
C LEU A 98 9.70 -22.42 -18.92
N ALA A 99 10.00 -22.30 -20.22
CA ALA A 99 10.07 -23.45 -21.13
C ALA A 99 11.13 -24.51 -20.73
N LYS A 100 12.08 -24.16 -19.85
CA LYS A 100 13.10 -25.06 -19.30
C LYS A 100 12.67 -25.73 -17.98
N THR A 101 11.39 -25.59 -17.58
CA THR A 101 10.86 -26.02 -16.28
C THR A 101 9.61 -26.90 -16.46
N ASN A 102 9.11 -27.49 -15.36
CA ASN A 102 7.93 -28.32 -15.31
C ASN A 102 6.61 -27.53 -15.19
N VAL A 103 6.64 -26.23 -15.52
CA VAL A 103 5.48 -25.37 -15.32
C VAL A 103 4.27 -25.84 -16.14
N GLN A 104 3.13 -25.94 -15.47
CA GLN A 104 1.87 -26.44 -16.03
C GLN A 104 0.88 -25.31 -16.27
N HIS A 105 0.91 -24.27 -15.43
CA HIS A 105 -0.02 -23.14 -15.51
C HIS A 105 0.65 -21.81 -15.18
N VAL A 106 0.50 -20.83 -16.06
CA VAL A 106 0.91 -19.44 -15.85
C VAL A 106 -0.31 -18.53 -15.80
N VAL A 107 -0.40 -17.71 -14.74
CA VAL A 107 -1.46 -16.72 -14.55
C VAL A 107 -0.88 -15.32 -14.69
N TYR A 108 -1.46 -14.52 -15.58
CA TYR A 108 -1.11 -13.12 -15.79
C TYR A 108 -2.24 -12.21 -15.32
N LEU A 109 -1.91 -11.24 -14.46
CA LEU A 109 -2.82 -10.15 -14.13
C LEU A 109 -2.58 -9.01 -15.13
N SER A 110 -3.55 -8.73 -15.99
CA SER A 110 -3.57 -7.69 -17.02
C SER A 110 -4.53 -6.53 -16.65
N GLY A 111 -4.83 -5.63 -17.58
CA GLY A 111 -5.94 -4.66 -17.50
C GLY A 111 -7.03 -4.98 -18.53
N ILE A 112 -8.27 -4.54 -18.32
CA ILE A 112 -9.38 -4.74 -19.28
C ILE A 112 -9.05 -4.11 -20.63
N ILE A 113 -9.34 -4.87 -21.69
CA ILE A 113 -9.12 -4.52 -23.10
C ILE A 113 -10.47 -4.68 -23.80
N ASN A 114 -11.24 -3.60 -23.90
CA ASN A 114 -12.62 -3.60 -24.40
C ASN A 114 -12.82 -2.81 -25.70
N GLU A 115 -11.79 -2.14 -26.21
CA GLU A 115 -11.84 -1.37 -27.45
C GLU A 115 -10.78 -1.83 -28.46
N SER A 116 -11.05 -1.62 -29.75
CA SER A 116 -10.09 -1.87 -30.82
C SER A 116 -8.95 -0.84 -30.81
N ALA A 117 -9.24 0.41 -30.44
CA ALA A 117 -8.27 1.48 -30.27
C ALA A 117 -7.80 1.55 -28.81
N LEU A 118 -6.61 1.01 -28.54
CA LEU A 118 -6.05 0.96 -27.19
C LEU A 118 -5.10 2.15 -26.93
N SER A 119 -5.06 2.60 -25.68
CA SER A 119 -3.98 3.49 -25.23
C SER A 119 -2.64 2.74 -25.28
N LYS A 120 -1.52 3.48 -25.39
CA LYS A 120 -0.17 2.88 -25.38
C LYS A 120 0.05 1.92 -24.18
N HIS A 121 -0.52 2.28 -23.03
CA HIS A 121 -0.47 1.44 -21.83
C HIS A 121 -1.22 0.12 -22.02
N LEU A 122 -2.46 0.16 -22.49
CA LEU A 122 -3.26 -1.04 -22.75
C LEU A 122 -2.67 -1.90 -23.89
N THR A 123 -2.10 -1.28 -24.92
CA THR A 123 -1.38 -1.99 -25.99
C THR A 123 -0.18 -2.75 -25.43
N SER A 124 0.63 -2.13 -24.58
CA SER A 124 1.75 -2.81 -23.91
C SER A 124 1.28 -4.02 -23.09
N ARG A 125 0.16 -3.90 -22.36
CA ARG A 125 -0.42 -5.00 -21.58
C ARG A 125 -0.90 -6.15 -22.47
N LYS A 126 -1.50 -5.83 -23.61
CA LYS A 126 -1.91 -6.79 -24.63
C LYS A 126 -0.72 -7.50 -25.27
N ASN A 127 0.37 -6.78 -25.54
CA ASN A 127 1.59 -7.39 -26.10
C ASN A 127 2.20 -8.41 -25.12
N VAL A 128 2.26 -8.08 -23.82
CA VAL A 128 2.68 -9.02 -22.78
C VAL A 128 1.78 -10.25 -22.74
N GLU A 129 0.46 -10.06 -22.79
CA GLU A 129 -0.51 -11.15 -22.84
C GLU A 129 -0.25 -12.10 -24.02
N ILE A 130 -0.06 -11.54 -25.21
CA ILE A 130 0.24 -12.29 -26.44
C ILE A 130 1.57 -13.04 -26.30
N GLU A 131 2.62 -12.41 -25.77
CA GLU A 131 3.92 -13.07 -25.64
C GLU A 131 3.91 -14.20 -24.62
N LEU A 132 3.26 -14.01 -23.47
CA LEU A 132 3.11 -15.05 -22.45
C LEU A 132 2.23 -16.21 -22.93
N GLY A 133 1.20 -15.93 -23.74
CA GLY A 133 0.31 -16.94 -24.33
C GLY A 133 0.96 -17.87 -25.36
N LYS A 134 2.18 -17.56 -25.84
CA LYS A 134 2.96 -18.44 -26.74
C LYS A 134 3.73 -19.55 -26.01
N GLY A 135 3.62 -19.64 -24.69
CA GLY A 135 4.28 -20.69 -23.90
C GLY A 135 3.71 -22.09 -24.14
N THR A 136 4.44 -23.11 -23.72
CA THR A 136 4.00 -24.52 -23.78
C THR A 136 3.14 -24.95 -22.59
N TYR A 137 2.95 -24.05 -21.62
CA TYR A 137 2.11 -24.22 -20.45
C TYR A 137 0.66 -23.79 -20.72
N ASN A 138 -0.27 -24.18 -19.85
CA ASN A 138 -1.59 -23.56 -19.87
C ASN A 138 -1.46 -22.10 -19.42
N PHE A 139 -2.16 -21.20 -20.10
CA PHE A 139 -2.08 -19.77 -19.83
C PHE A 139 -3.44 -19.19 -19.50
N THR A 140 -3.56 -18.48 -18.38
CA THR A 140 -4.77 -17.71 -18.05
C THR A 140 -4.43 -16.25 -17.85
N THR A 141 -5.23 -15.37 -18.45
CA THR A 141 -5.15 -13.93 -18.18
C THR A 141 -6.37 -13.44 -17.43
N LEU A 142 -6.13 -12.78 -16.31
CA LEU A 142 -7.14 -12.02 -15.57
C LEU A 142 -6.97 -10.54 -15.87
N ARG A 143 -7.91 -9.95 -16.61
CA ARG A 143 -7.92 -8.55 -17.00
C ARG A 143 -8.72 -7.75 -15.96
N ALA A 144 -8.03 -7.02 -15.08
CA ALA A 144 -8.71 -6.32 -14.00
C ALA A 144 -9.17 -4.90 -14.40
N GLY A 145 -10.31 -4.50 -13.86
CA GLY A 145 -10.72 -3.10 -13.79
C GLY A 145 -9.87 -2.29 -12.80
N ILE A 146 -10.37 -1.12 -12.39
CA ILE A 146 -9.65 -0.27 -11.43
C ILE A 146 -9.64 -0.93 -10.05
N ILE A 147 -8.45 -1.28 -9.56
CA ILE A 147 -8.29 -1.96 -8.28
C ILE A 147 -8.38 -0.94 -7.12
N ILE A 148 -9.37 -1.16 -6.24
CA ILE A 148 -9.66 -0.34 -5.06
C ILE A 148 -9.14 -1.03 -3.81
N GLY A 149 -8.22 -0.37 -3.12
CA GLY A 149 -7.64 -0.84 -1.86
C GLY A 149 -6.58 0.13 -1.33
N SER A 150 -6.38 0.13 -0.02
CA SER A 150 -5.38 0.97 0.64
C SER A 150 -3.98 0.69 0.09
N GLY A 151 -3.29 1.72 -0.42
CA GLY A 151 -1.98 1.58 -1.06
C GLY A 151 -2.02 1.25 -2.56
N SER A 152 -3.20 1.04 -3.17
CA SER A 152 -3.35 0.99 -4.63
C SER A 152 -3.14 2.39 -5.20
N ALA A 153 -2.32 2.54 -6.25
CA ALA A 153 -2.07 3.84 -6.87
C ALA A 153 -3.37 4.56 -7.28
N SER A 154 -4.34 3.84 -7.86
CA SER A 154 -5.62 4.42 -8.29
C SER A 154 -6.45 4.93 -7.11
N PHE A 155 -6.52 4.16 -6.02
CA PHE A 155 -7.22 4.57 -4.80
C PHE A 155 -6.55 5.79 -4.15
N GLU A 156 -5.22 5.78 -4.05
CA GLU A 156 -4.46 6.89 -3.44
C GLU A 156 -4.61 8.18 -4.26
N ILE A 157 -4.63 8.11 -5.59
CA ILE A 157 -4.89 9.25 -6.48
C ILE A 157 -6.29 9.80 -6.28
N MET A 158 -7.32 8.94 -6.31
CA MET A 158 -8.71 9.38 -6.10
C MET A 158 -8.91 10.00 -4.72
N ARG A 159 -8.33 9.38 -3.68
CA ARG A 159 -8.36 9.94 -2.33
C ARG A 159 -7.70 11.31 -2.29
N ASP A 160 -6.50 11.45 -2.86
CA ASP A 160 -5.77 12.72 -2.89
C ASP A 160 -6.60 13.84 -3.55
N LEU A 161 -7.22 13.57 -4.70
CA LEU A 161 -8.11 14.52 -5.37
C LEU A 161 -9.28 14.91 -4.46
N VAL A 162 -9.99 13.92 -3.94
CA VAL A 162 -11.16 14.12 -3.11
C VAL A 162 -10.82 14.78 -1.80
N GLU A 163 -9.65 14.59 -1.21
CA GLU A 163 -9.31 15.28 0.04
C GLU A 163 -8.88 16.72 -0.24
N LYS A 164 -8.05 16.94 -1.27
CA LYS A 164 -7.39 18.22 -1.53
C LYS A 164 -8.27 19.25 -2.23
N LEU A 165 -9.23 18.84 -3.06
CA LEU A 165 -9.99 19.76 -3.92
C LEU A 165 -11.49 19.78 -3.57
N PRO A 166 -12.00 20.81 -2.87
CA PRO A 166 -13.43 20.93 -2.56
C PRO A 166 -14.27 21.14 -3.83
N ILE A 167 -13.69 21.86 -4.78
CA ILE A 167 -14.25 22.15 -6.10
C ILE A 167 -13.25 21.64 -7.14
N MET A 168 -13.72 20.83 -8.09
CA MET A 168 -12.92 20.30 -9.19
C MET A 168 -13.50 20.79 -10.51
N ILE A 169 -12.71 21.55 -11.28
CA ILE A 169 -13.01 21.87 -12.68
C ILE A 169 -12.26 20.85 -13.51
N THR A 170 -13.00 19.96 -14.16
CA THR A 170 -12.45 18.75 -14.77
C THR A 170 -12.79 18.63 -16.25
N PRO A 171 -11.93 18.01 -17.06
CA PRO A 171 -12.21 17.69 -18.46
C PRO A 171 -13.31 16.62 -18.63
N LYS A 172 -13.77 16.43 -19.88
CA LYS A 172 -14.87 15.53 -20.24
C LYS A 172 -14.63 14.04 -19.89
N TRP A 173 -13.38 13.59 -19.77
CA TRP A 173 -13.06 12.18 -19.47
C TRP A 173 -13.55 11.72 -18.10
N LEU A 174 -13.94 12.62 -17.19
CA LEU A 174 -14.54 12.23 -15.92
C LEU A 174 -15.89 11.51 -16.09
N ASN A 175 -16.54 11.64 -17.25
CA ASN A 175 -17.75 10.92 -17.61
C ASN A 175 -17.50 9.50 -18.16
N THR A 176 -16.25 9.13 -18.45
CA THR A 176 -15.91 7.79 -18.93
C THR A 176 -16.22 6.77 -17.84
N ARG A 177 -16.91 5.69 -18.21
CA ARG A 177 -17.34 4.63 -17.29
C ARG A 177 -16.27 3.58 -17.11
N CYS A 178 -16.21 3.03 -15.91
CA CYS A 178 -15.34 1.93 -15.53
C CYS A 178 -16.03 1.03 -14.50
N GLN A 179 -15.50 -0.18 -14.34
CA GLN A 179 -16.00 -1.17 -13.40
C GLN A 179 -14.91 -1.47 -12.37
N PRO A 180 -14.86 -0.74 -11.24
CA PRO A 180 -13.85 -0.94 -10.21
C PRO A 180 -14.02 -2.29 -9.51
N ILE A 181 -12.93 -2.82 -8.94
CA ILE A 181 -12.91 -4.08 -8.20
C ILE A 181 -12.14 -3.93 -6.89
N GLY A 182 -12.62 -4.54 -5.80
CA GLY A 182 -11.89 -4.57 -4.54
C GLY A 182 -10.62 -5.42 -4.60
N ILE A 183 -9.54 -4.98 -3.96
CA ILE A 183 -8.28 -5.75 -3.91
C ILE A 183 -8.48 -7.16 -3.33
N SER A 184 -9.35 -7.33 -2.32
CA SER A 184 -9.66 -8.66 -1.77
C SER A 184 -10.16 -9.63 -2.83
N ASP A 185 -10.97 -9.13 -3.75
CA ASP A 185 -11.62 -9.95 -4.76
C ASP A 185 -10.62 -10.31 -5.86
N VAL A 186 -9.73 -9.37 -6.23
CA VAL A 186 -8.61 -9.65 -7.15
C VAL A 186 -7.73 -10.77 -6.62
N ILE A 187 -7.41 -10.77 -5.32
CA ILE A 187 -6.62 -11.83 -4.69
C ILE A 187 -7.40 -13.16 -4.67
N SER A 188 -8.70 -13.12 -4.40
CA SER A 188 -9.56 -14.31 -4.48
C SER A 188 -9.58 -14.89 -5.89
N PHE A 189 -9.73 -14.06 -6.94
CA PHE A 189 -9.64 -14.52 -8.32
C PHE A 189 -8.28 -15.16 -8.61
N LEU A 190 -7.18 -14.46 -8.32
CA LEU A 190 -5.83 -14.96 -8.58
C LEU A 190 -5.56 -16.32 -7.91
N SER A 191 -5.91 -16.45 -6.63
CA SER A 191 -5.69 -17.67 -5.86
C SER A 191 -6.55 -18.85 -6.30
N LYS A 192 -7.80 -18.61 -6.72
CA LYS A 192 -8.71 -19.66 -7.20
C LYS A 192 -8.53 -20.00 -8.69
N THR A 193 -7.82 -19.15 -9.44
CA THR A 193 -7.49 -19.40 -10.86
C THR A 193 -6.30 -20.34 -11.01
N ILE A 194 -5.25 -20.23 -10.19
CA ILE A 194 -4.07 -21.10 -10.36
C ILE A 194 -4.46 -22.57 -10.22
N PHE A 195 -3.93 -23.41 -11.12
CA PHE A 195 -4.29 -24.82 -11.30
C PHE A 195 -5.78 -25.17 -11.55
N ASN A 196 -6.66 -24.20 -11.79
CA ASN A 196 -8.03 -24.47 -12.19
C ASN A 196 -8.12 -24.76 -13.70
N LYS A 197 -8.43 -26.01 -14.06
CA LYS A 197 -8.48 -26.45 -15.46
C LYS A 197 -9.52 -25.71 -16.30
N ASP A 198 -10.60 -25.24 -15.68
CA ASP A 198 -11.67 -24.54 -16.40
C ASP A 198 -11.23 -23.14 -16.89
N THR A 199 -10.14 -22.61 -16.34
CA THR A 199 -9.59 -21.31 -16.72
C THR A 199 -8.47 -21.41 -17.75
N PHE A 200 -7.96 -22.60 -18.04
CA PHE A 200 -6.79 -22.79 -18.91
C PHE A 200 -7.02 -22.25 -20.32
N ASN A 201 -6.01 -21.56 -20.85
CA ASN A 201 -5.96 -21.03 -22.21
C ASN A 201 -7.10 -20.05 -22.52
N LYS A 202 -7.52 -19.28 -21.51
CA LYS A 202 -8.60 -18.30 -21.58
C LYS A 202 -8.21 -16.98 -20.93
N ASP A 203 -8.85 -15.91 -21.38
CA ASP A 203 -8.82 -14.60 -20.74
C ASP A 203 -10.18 -14.25 -20.14
N PHE A 204 -10.16 -13.62 -18.96
CA PHE A 204 -11.36 -13.21 -18.24
C PHE A 204 -11.23 -11.78 -17.76
N ASP A 205 -12.32 -11.02 -17.83
CA ASP A 205 -12.37 -9.70 -17.21
C ASP A 205 -12.85 -9.85 -15.76
N ILE A 206 -12.17 -9.20 -14.82
CA ILE A 206 -12.56 -9.18 -13.41
C ILE A 206 -12.91 -7.75 -12.97
N GLY A 207 -14.13 -7.59 -12.48
CA GLY A 207 -14.72 -6.32 -12.06
C GLY A 207 -15.67 -6.50 -10.89
N GLY A 208 -15.91 -5.43 -10.14
CA GLY A 208 -16.97 -5.37 -9.13
C GLY A 208 -18.36 -5.27 -9.75
N PRO A 209 -19.43 -5.28 -8.93
CA PRO A 209 -20.80 -5.24 -9.44
C PRO A 209 -21.20 -3.85 -10.00
N ASP A 210 -20.50 -2.79 -9.62
CA ASP A 210 -20.87 -1.42 -9.96
C ASP A 210 -20.14 -0.92 -11.22
N ILE A 211 -20.89 -0.37 -12.17
CA ILE A 211 -20.35 0.38 -13.31
C ILE A 211 -20.54 1.87 -13.02
N LEU A 212 -19.44 2.60 -12.90
CA LEU A 212 -19.41 3.98 -12.45
C LEU A 212 -18.55 4.83 -13.38
N SER A 213 -18.95 6.07 -13.60
CA SER A 213 -18.05 7.11 -14.13
C SER A 213 -17.01 7.50 -13.09
N TYR A 214 -15.86 8.03 -13.54
CA TYR A 214 -14.85 8.58 -12.62
C TYR A 214 -15.44 9.69 -11.72
N LYS A 215 -16.38 10.49 -12.25
CA LYS A 215 -17.12 11.48 -11.45
C LYS A 215 -17.87 10.83 -10.29
N GLU A 216 -18.64 9.78 -10.55
CA GLU A 216 -19.40 9.07 -9.52
C GLU A 216 -18.48 8.44 -8.48
N MET A 217 -17.37 7.83 -8.93
CA MET A 217 -16.36 7.27 -8.03
C MET A 217 -15.78 8.30 -7.05
N LEU A 218 -15.46 9.51 -7.54
CA LEU A 218 -14.91 10.60 -6.73
C LEU A 218 -15.95 11.18 -5.75
N LEU A 219 -17.20 11.35 -6.20
CA LEU A 219 -18.29 11.84 -5.36
C LEU A 219 -18.63 10.85 -4.24
N GLU A 220 -18.67 9.55 -4.54
CA GLU A 220 -18.95 8.50 -3.56
C GLU A 220 -17.83 8.38 -2.52
N LEU A 221 -16.56 8.49 -2.94
CA LEU A 221 -15.44 8.58 -2.00
C LEU A 221 -15.57 9.82 -1.10
N GLY A 222 -15.97 10.97 -1.66
CA GLY A 222 -16.26 12.18 -0.90
C GLY A 222 -17.34 11.95 0.15
N ARG A 223 -18.45 11.29 -0.22
CA ARG A 223 -19.54 10.93 0.68
C ARG A 223 -19.05 10.06 1.84
N ILE A 224 -18.30 8.99 1.57
CA ILE A 224 -17.75 8.09 2.61
C ILE A 224 -16.81 8.84 3.55
N ARG A 225 -16.04 9.80 3.04
CA ARG A 225 -15.15 10.64 3.86
C ARG A 225 -15.86 11.80 4.56
N ASN A 226 -17.17 11.94 4.42
CA ASN A 226 -17.94 13.09 4.91
C ASN A 226 -17.42 14.43 4.37
N LEU A 227 -16.93 14.43 3.12
CA LEU A 227 -16.39 15.56 2.42
C LEU A 227 -17.34 15.96 1.28
N LYS A 228 -17.91 17.16 1.35
CA LYS A 228 -18.72 17.73 0.25
C LYS A 228 -17.80 18.13 -0.91
N ARG A 229 -18.01 17.55 -2.09
CA ARG A 229 -17.22 17.82 -3.30
C ARG A 229 -18.14 18.25 -4.44
N SER A 230 -17.76 19.32 -5.12
CA SER A 230 -18.46 19.82 -6.31
C SER A 230 -17.57 19.62 -7.54
N ILE A 231 -18.09 18.92 -8.54
CA ILE A 231 -17.35 18.61 -9.77
C ILE A 231 -18.06 19.26 -10.96
N TYR A 232 -17.36 20.17 -11.63
CA TYR A 232 -17.81 20.86 -12.84
C TYR A 232 -17.03 20.35 -14.04
N ILE A 233 -17.73 19.71 -14.97
CA ILE A 233 -17.12 19.15 -16.18
C ILE A 233 -17.16 20.18 -17.31
N VAL A 234 -16.00 20.52 -17.84
CA VAL A 234 -15.84 21.38 -19.01
C VAL A 234 -15.63 20.52 -20.28
N PRO A 235 -16.13 20.95 -21.46
CA PRO A 235 -16.13 20.17 -22.69
C PRO A 235 -14.75 20.13 -23.38
N VAL A 236 -13.66 20.17 -22.62
CA VAL A 236 -12.29 20.08 -23.13
C VAL A 236 -11.71 18.70 -22.82
N MET A 237 -10.93 18.19 -23.77
CA MET A 237 -10.16 16.95 -23.61
C MET A 237 -8.69 17.28 -23.82
N THR A 238 -8.03 17.78 -22.78
CA THR A 238 -6.62 18.20 -22.82
C THR A 238 -5.77 17.29 -21.93
N PRO A 239 -5.26 16.15 -22.46
CA PRO A 239 -4.55 15.15 -21.65
C PRO A 239 -3.31 15.69 -20.96
N LYS A 240 -2.54 16.56 -21.65
CA LYS A 240 -1.34 17.18 -21.09
C LYS A 240 -1.68 18.04 -19.86
N LEU A 241 -2.69 18.90 -19.97
CA LEU A 241 -3.13 19.76 -18.87
C LEU A 241 -3.71 18.93 -17.71
N SER A 242 -4.48 17.89 -18.02
CA SER A 242 -5.03 16.97 -17.03
C SER A 242 -3.93 16.21 -16.29
N SER A 243 -2.84 15.84 -16.98
CA SER A 243 -1.70 15.15 -16.37
C SER A 243 -0.93 16.06 -15.42
N TYR A 244 -0.76 17.34 -15.78
CA TYR A 244 -0.20 18.35 -14.87
C TYR A 244 -1.09 18.58 -13.65
N TRP A 245 -2.41 18.68 -13.85
CA TRP A 245 -3.37 18.82 -12.76
C TRP A 245 -3.28 17.65 -11.77
N LEU A 246 -3.26 16.40 -12.25
CA LEU A 246 -3.05 15.22 -11.39
C LEU A 246 -1.68 15.26 -10.68
N TYR A 247 -0.61 15.65 -11.38
CA TYR A 247 0.74 15.72 -10.82
C TYR A 247 0.88 16.74 -9.70
N PHE A 248 0.32 17.94 -9.85
CA PHE A 248 0.41 18.98 -8.81
C PHE A 248 -0.51 18.71 -7.62
N VAL A 249 -1.64 18.06 -7.86
CA VAL A 249 -2.62 17.81 -6.80
C VAL A 249 -2.31 16.51 -6.07
N THR A 250 -1.88 15.45 -6.73
CA THR A 250 -1.67 14.14 -6.12
C THR A 250 -0.19 13.84 -5.91
N SER A 251 0.15 12.90 -5.04
CA SER A 251 1.56 12.51 -4.84
C SER A 251 2.11 11.57 -5.93
N THR A 252 1.45 11.48 -7.09
CA THR A 252 1.83 10.61 -8.22
C THR A 252 2.97 11.19 -9.05
N SER A 253 3.72 10.35 -9.77
CA SER A 253 4.72 10.84 -10.73
C SER A 253 4.03 11.38 -11.99
N TYR A 254 4.64 12.36 -12.66
CA TYR A 254 4.10 12.90 -13.91
C TYR A 254 3.91 11.81 -14.99
N LYS A 255 4.85 10.86 -15.09
CA LYS A 255 4.75 9.73 -16.03
C LYS A 255 3.51 8.86 -15.75
N LEU A 256 3.24 8.56 -14.48
CA LEU A 256 2.07 7.80 -14.07
C LEU A 256 0.78 8.59 -14.34
N ALA A 257 0.76 9.90 -14.07
CA ALA A 257 -0.37 10.76 -14.41
C ALA A 257 -0.69 10.76 -15.91
N VAL A 258 0.32 10.85 -16.78
CA VAL A 258 0.15 10.79 -18.25
C VAL A 258 -0.41 9.44 -18.70
N ALA A 259 0.14 8.33 -18.18
CA ALA A 259 -0.34 6.99 -18.52
C ALA A 259 -1.82 6.81 -18.14
N LEU A 260 -2.18 7.23 -16.92
CA LEU A 260 -3.55 7.15 -16.41
C LEU A 260 -4.51 8.04 -17.20
N VAL A 261 -4.18 9.31 -17.43
CA VAL A 261 -5.08 10.21 -18.20
C VAL A 261 -5.35 9.68 -19.60
N ASN A 262 -4.35 9.07 -20.23
CA ASN A 262 -4.54 8.47 -21.55
C ASN A 262 -5.39 7.20 -21.50
N SER A 263 -5.29 6.39 -20.45
CA SER A 263 -6.13 5.19 -20.27
C SER A 263 -7.55 5.52 -19.85
N MET A 264 -7.76 6.55 -19.01
CA MET A 264 -9.07 6.96 -18.49
C MET A 264 -10.03 7.50 -19.56
N LYS A 265 -9.57 7.66 -20.81
CA LYS A 265 -10.43 8.05 -21.94
C LYS A 265 -11.29 6.90 -22.46
N ILE A 266 -10.81 5.67 -22.28
CA ILE A 266 -11.39 4.44 -22.78
C ILE A 266 -12.25 3.86 -21.67
N GLU A 267 -13.46 3.39 -21.99
CA GLU A 267 -14.28 2.72 -20.97
C GLU A 267 -13.55 1.47 -20.48
N VAL A 268 -13.74 1.05 -19.24
CA VAL A 268 -13.10 -0.17 -18.71
C VAL A 268 -14.17 -0.99 -18.00
N ILE A 269 -14.92 -1.77 -18.78
CA ILE A 269 -16.09 -2.55 -18.34
C ILE A 269 -15.90 -4.01 -18.76
N CYS A 270 -16.25 -4.95 -17.89
CA CYS A 270 -16.13 -6.38 -18.16
C CYS A 270 -17.08 -6.81 -19.29
N ARG A 271 -16.62 -7.69 -20.17
CA ARG A 271 -17.45 -8.28 -21.23
C ARG A 271 -18.57 -9.16 -20.67
N ASN A 272 -18.26 -9.94 -19.64
CA ASN A 272 -19.20 -10.81 -18.91
C ASN A 272 -18.67 -11.07 -17.49
N ASN A 273 -19.35 -11.95 -16.75
CA ASN A 273 -18.99 -12.37 -15.39
C ASN A 273 -18.84 -13.89 -15.24
N ASP A 274 -18.49 -14.60 -16.33
CA ASP A 274 -18.46 -16.07 -16.33
C ASP A 274 -17.44 -16.62 -15.33
N ILE A 275 -16.30 -15.94 -15.19
CA ILE A 275 -15.24 -16.32 -14.25
C ILE A 275 -15.73 -16.36 -12.79
N ASN A 276 -16.68 -15.50 -12.42
CA ASN A 276 -17.24 -15.47 -11.06
C ASN A 276 -17.88 -16.80 -10.70
N LYS A 277 -18.53 -17.47 -11.68
CA LYS A 277 -19.14 -18.79 -11.49
C LYS A 277 -18.10 -19.89 -11.49
N ILE A 278 -17.09 -19.80 -12.35
CA ILE A 278 -16.02 -20.81 -12.47
C ILE A 278 -15.21 -20.91 -11.17
N VAL A 279 -14.89 -19.77 -10.55
CA VAL A 279 -14.08 -19.74 -9.31
C VAL A 279 -14.90 -19.50 -8.05
N ASP A 280 -16.23 -19.41 -8.14
CA ASP A 280 -17.12 -19.08 -7.02
C ASP A 280 -16.65 -17.84 -6.23
N VAL A 281 -16.60 -16.71 -6.91
CA VAL A 281 -16.22 -15.41 -6.32
C VAL A 281 -17.33 -14.41 -6.57
N ASN A 282 -17.83 -13.81 -5.48
CA ASN A 282 -18.85 -12.77 -5.50
C ASN A 282 -18.21 -11.43 -5.09
N PRO A 283 -17.82 -10.57 -6.05
CA PRO A 283 -17.13 -9.33 -5.76
C PRO A 283 -17.98 -8.37 -4.92
N ILE A 284 -17.32 -7.62 -4.05
CA ILE A 284 -17.99 -6.61 -3.22
C ILE A 284 -18.24 -5.33 -4.02
N SER A 285 -19.24 -4.55 -3.58
CA SER A 285 -19.52 -3.24 -4.17
C SER A 285 -18.36 -2.25 -3.98
N TYR A 286 -18.31 -1.25 -4.84
CA TYR A 286 -17.36 -0.14 -4.79
C TYR A 286 -17.41 0.57 -3.43
N GLN A 287 -18.61 0.85 -2.93
CA GLN A 287 -18.80 1.43 -1.60
C GLN A 287 -18.13 0.55 -0.53
N LYS A 288 -18.35 -0.77 -0.58
CA LYS A 288 -17.78 -1.69 0.41
C LYS A 288 -16.26 -1.80 0.28
N ALA A 289 -15.73 -1.73 -0.94
CA ALA A 289 -14.30 -1.69 -1.19
C ALA A 289 -13.65 -0.42 -0.60
N LEU A 290 -14.31 0.74 -0.74
CA LEU A 290 -13.87 1.99 -0.12
C LEU A 290 -13.95 1.93 1.42
N GLU A 291 -15.05 1.44 1.98
CA GLU A 291 -15.20 1.25 3.44
C GLU A 291 -14.08 0.35 3.99
N ARG A 292 -13.76 -0.75 3.31
CA ARG A 292 -12.63 -1.62 3.68
C ARG A 292 -11.29 -0.90 3.57
N ALA A 293 -11.09 -0.11 2.52
CA ALA A 293 -9.86 0.65 2.35
C ALA A 293 -9.68 1.72 3.45
N PHE A 294 -10.76 2.40 3.86
CA PHE A 294 -10.71 3.42 4.92
C PHE A 294 -10.70 2.85 6.33
N SER A 295 -11.47 1.80 6.62
CA SER A 295 -11.45 1.15 7.94
C SER A 295 -10.05 0.63 8.28
N LYS A 296 -9.32 0.14 7.26
CA LYS A 296 -7.90 -0.21 7.39
C LYS A 296 -7.01 0.99 7.69
N ILE A 297 -7.27 2.12 7.04
CA ILE A 297 -6.58 3.37 7.34
C ILE A 297 -6.84 3.82 8.80
N GLU A 298 -8.10 3.84 9.24
CA GLU A 298 -8.51 4.30 10.57
C GLU A 298 -8.04 3.40 11.71
N ARG A 299 -7.90 2.09 11.46
CA ARG A 299 -7.35 1.13 12.44
C ARG A 299 -5.82 1.20 12.56
N ASN A 300 -5.17 2.10 11.83
CA ASN A 300 -3.72 2.07 11.58
C ASN A 300 -3.22 0.77 10.98
N GLU A 301 -4.15 0.01 10.41
CA GLU A 301 -3.85 -1.09 9.52
C GLU A 301 -3.57 -0.50 8.12
N VAL A 302 -2.83 0.62 7.99
CA VAL A 302 -2.28 1.05 6.68
C VAL A 302 -1.14 0.12 6.34
N VAL A 303 -1.59 -1.06 6.03
CA VAL A 303 -0.88 -2.30 5.99
C VAL A 303 -0.61 -2.48 4.52
N SER A 304 0.64 -2.32 4.12
CA SER A 304 1.14 -2.86 2.85
C SER A 304 1.14 -4.40 2.85
N SER A 305 0.29 -5.04 3.67
CA SER A 305 0.80 -6.09 4.52
C SER A 305 -0.26 -7.17 4.88
N TRP A 306 -0.53 -8.05 3.90
CA TRP A 306 -0.77 -9.48 4.16
C TRP A 306 -2.06 -9.94 4.87
N LYS A 307 -2.78 -9.11 5.64
CA LYS A 307 -4.02 -9.50 6.37
C LYS A 307 -5.28 -9.52 5.48
N ASP A 308 -5.14 -9.02 4.25
CA ASP A 308 -6.25 -8.77 3.31
C ASP A 308 -6.93 -10.04 2.78
N ALA A 309 -6.33 -11.21 3.01
CA ALA A 309 -6.83 -12.50 2.57
C ALA A 309 -7.60 -13.29 3.65
N PHE A 310 -7.56 -12.84 4.91
CA PHE A 310 -8.14 -13.57 6.02
C PHE A 310 -9.43 -12.92 6.51
N VAL A 311 -10.55 -13.54 6.15
CA VAL A 311 -11.61 -13.77 7.12
C VAL A 311 -11.69 -15.29 7.26
N SER A 312 -11.48 -15.79 8.47
CA SER A 312 -11.43 -17.21 8.88
C SER A 312 -10.13 -17.98 8.59
N SER A 313 -9.13 -17.87 9.47
CA SER A 313 -8.45 -19.04 10.04
C SER A 313 -7.42 -18.66 11.11
N ASP A 314 -7.33 -19.55 12.08
CA ASP A 314 -6.53 -19.53 13.29
C ASP A 314 -5.05 -19.75 12.91
N SER A 315 -4.19 -18.73 13.03
CA SER A 315 -2.73 -18.95 12.90
C SER A 315 -1.90 -17.84 13.55
N SER A 316 -0.82 -18.30 14.18
CA SER A 316 0.14 -17.58 15.03
C SER A 316 1.07 -16.64 14.24
N PHE A 317 0.52 -15.63 13.59
CA PHE A 317 1.32 -14.59 12.93
C PHE A 317 1.77 -13.52 13.92
N ASN A 318 3.05 -13.13 13.87
CA ASN A 318 3.57 -12.04 14.69
C ASN A 318 3.11 -10.69 14.09
N ILE A 319 2.03 -10.13 14.64
CA ILE A 319 1.37 -8.88 14.20
C ILE A 319 2.35 -7.72 13.99
N SER A 320 3.47 -7.75 14.70
CA SER A 320 4.50 -6.74 14.77
C SER A 320 5.17 -6.44 13.39
N GLU A 321 5.38 -7.47 12.57
CA GLU A 321 6.01 -7.41 11.25
C GLU A 321 5.15 -6.71 10.18
N PHE A 322 3.88 -6.47 10.51
CA PHE A 322 2.84 -6.06 9.57
C PHE A 322 2.44 -4.58 9.73
N ILE A 323 3.07 -3.84 10.67
CA ILE A 323 2.73 -2.46 11.02
C ILE A 323 3.74 -1.49 10.36
N GLU A 324 3.32 -0.91 9.21
CA GLU A 324 4.02 0.19 8.54
C GLU A 324 3.24 1.52 8.67
N VAL A 325 3.98 2.61 8.86
CA VAL A 325 3.40 3.96 8.87
C VAL A 325 3.16 4.40 7.41
N PRO A 326 1.98 4.98 7.08
CA PRO A 326 1.72 5.46 5.71
C PRO A 326 2.79 6.46 5.25
N THR A 327 3.28 6.28 4.02
CA THR A 327 4.30 7.15 3.41
C THR A 327 3.71 8.11 2.39
N PHE A 328 2.65 7.72 1.68
CA PHE A 328 2.07 8.50 0.60
C PHE A 328 1.11 9.59 1.10
N GLY A 329 1.25 10.80 0.57
CA GLY A 329 0.41 11.96 0.94
C GLY A 329 0.61 12.48 2.37
N CYS A 330 1.58 11.95 3.10
CA CYS A 330 1.89 12.30 4.49
C CYS A 330 3.02 13.34 4.56
N PHE A 331 2.96 14.20 5.57
CA PHE A 331 4.10 15.03 5.96
C PHE A 331 4.94 14.27 6.99
N ARG A 332 6.27 14.42 6.91
CA ARG A 332 7.20 13.76 7.81
C ARG A 332 8.19 14.78 8.38
N ASP A 333 8.46 14.64 9.67
CA ASP A 333 9.55 15.31 10.37
C ASP A 333 10.43 14.20 10.96
N VAL A 334 11.62 14.03 10.38
CA VAL A 334 12.57 12.98 10.74
C VAL A 334 13.78 13.62 11.41
N ARG A 335 14.16 13.10 12.57
CA ARG A 335 15.32 13.55 13.33
C ARG A 335 16.17 12.37 13.73
N GLU A 336 17.47 12.57 13.64
CA GLU A 336 18.44 11.53 13.94
C GLU A 336 19.50 12.06 14.89
N ARG A 337 19.95 11.20 15.82
CA ARG A 337 21.04 11.55 16.72
C ARG A 337 21.80 10.30 17.14
N ALA A 338 23.12 10.41 17.21
CA ALA A 338 23.97 9.34 17.72
C ALA A 338 23.65 9.05 19.19
N VAL A 339 23.66 7.77 19.54
CA VAL A 339 23.33 7.24 20.87
C VAL A 339 24.61 6.67 21.49
N PRO A 340 25.14 7.28 22.56
CA PRO A 340 26.34 6.77 23.24
C PRO A 340 26.10 5.46 23.99
N ASN A 341 24.91 5.28 24.57
CA ASN A 341 24.50 4.08 25.29
C ASN A 341 23.11 3.65 24.81
N ARG A 342 23.04 2.49 24.14
CA ARG A 342 21.79 1.94 23.59
C ARG A 342 20.79 1.60 24.70
N GLU A 343 21.25 0.99 25.78
CA GLU A 343 20.38 0.53 26.87
C GLU A 343 19.72 1.71 27.59
N ASP A 344 20.48 2.76 27.90
CA ASP A 344 19.95 4.00 28.50
C ASP A 344 18.87 4.63 27.61
N CYS A 345 19.13 4.68 26.30
CA CYS A 345 18.21 5.27 25.33
C CYS A 345 16.91 4.45 25.22
N ILE A 346 17.03 3.13 25.15
CA ILE A 346 15.87 2.22 25.13
C ILE A 346 15.09 2.34 26.44
N HIS A 347 15.76 2.33 27.60
CA HIS A 347 15.10 2.53 28.88
C HIS A 347 14.29 3.82 28.88
N LYS A 348 14.89 4.95 28.47
CA LYS A 348 14.20 6.23 28.39
C LYS A 348 13.00 6.22 27.46
N ILE A 349 13.10 5.58 26.29
CA ILE A 349 11.98 5.44 25.34
C ILE A 349 10.83 4.67 25.99
N TRP A 350 11.14 3.57 26.69
CA TRP A 350 10.15 2.79 27.42
C TRP A 350 9.59 3.51 28.63
N SER A 351 10.28 4.51 29.17
CA SER A 351 9.81 5.35 30.29
C SER A 351 9.08 6.66 29.87
N ILE A 352 8.79 6.90 28.57
CA ILE A 352 8.08 8.12 28.06
C ILE A 352 6.62 8.26 28.53
N GLY A 353 6.28 9.30 29.28
CA GLY A 353 4.92 9.57 29.76
C GLY A 353 4.80 9.34 31.27
N GLY A 354 3.58 9.39 31.80
CA GLY A 354 3.38 9.34 33.27
C GLY A 354 4.11 10.48 33.98
N GLU A 355 4.76 10.19 35.12
CA GLU A 355 5.52 11.19 35.88
C GLU A 355 6.78 11.70 35.15
N ASN A 356 7.35 10.90 34.25
CA ASN A 356 8.52 11.28 33.46
C ASN A 356 8.18 12.27 32.33
N GLY A 357 6.91 12.30 31.90
CA GLY A 357 6.46 13.08 30.75
C GLY A 357 7.22 12.72 29.46
N TRP A 358 7.29 13.67 28.53
CA TRP A 358 7.88 13.48 27.20
C TRP A 358 9.33 13.94 27.11
N TYR A 359 10.02 14.09 28.26
CA TYR A 359 11.39 14.61 28.43
C TYR A 359 11.65 16.03 27.91
N TYR A 360 10.77 16.60 27.09
CA TYR A 360 10.87 17.97 26.61
C TYR A 360 9.49 18.50 26.17
N GLY A 361 9.27 19.80 26.32
CA GLY A 361 8.02 20.44 25.87
C GLY A 361 6.77 20.00 26.63
N ASN A 362 6.90 19.45 27.84
CA ASN A 362 5.78 18.94 28.65
C ASN A 362 4.63 19.93 28.81
N ILE A 363 4.91 21.24 28.92
CA ILE A 363 3.88 22.29 28.98
C ILE A 363 3.08 22.36 27.68
N LEU A 364 3.72 22.25 26.52
CA LEU A 364 3.07 22.27 25.21
C LEU A 364 2.22 21.01 25.00
N TRP A 365 2.70 19.86 25.45
CA TRP A 365 1.92 18.63 25.47
C TRP A 365 0.68 18.77 26.37
N ARG A 366 0.85 19.33 27.59
CA ARG A 366 -0.24 19.69 28.53
C ARG A 366 -1.29 20.59 27.91
N PHE A 367 -0.84 21.66 27.27
CA PHE A 367 -1.73 22.59 26.57
C PHE A 367 -2.47 21.91 25.41
N ARG A 368 -1.78 21.10 24.60
CA ARG A 368 -2.40 20.36 23.50
C ARG A 368 -3.46 19.37 23.99
N GLY A 369 -3.17 18.65 25.08
CA GLY A 369 -4.12 17.72 25.71
C GLY A 369 -5.32 18.42 26.36
N PHE A 370 -5.16 19.68 26.79
CA PHE A 370 -6.28 20.50 27.25
C PHE A 370 -7.19 20.91 26.08
N ILE A 371 -6.61 21.41 24.98
CA ILE A 371 -7.38 21.73 23.75
C ILE A 371 -8.14 20.49 23.26
N ASP A 372 -7.52 19.32 23.30
CA ASP A 372 -8.15 18.07 22.88
C ASP A 372 -9.43 17.78 23.67
N LYS A 373 -9.41 17.95 25.00
CA LYS A 373 -10.61 17.78 25.83
C LYS A 373 -11.73 18.76 25.50
N LEU A 374 -11.37 20.01 25.15
CA LEU A 374 -12.37 21.02 24.77
C LEU A 374 -13.14 20.62 23.51
N VAL A 375 -12.53 19.81 22.63
CA VAL A 375 -13.19 19.29 21.42
C VAL A 375 -13.61 17.82 21.56
N ALA A 376 -13.88 17.37 22.79
CA ALA A 376 -14.32 16.02 23.14
C ALA A 376 -13.32 14.90 22.75
N GLY A 377 -12.04 15.22 22.67
CA GLY A 377 -10.94 14.26 22.58
C GLY A 377 -10.56 13.65 23.94
N VAL A 378 -9.65 12.69 23.90
CA VAL A 378 -9.21 11.92 25.09
C VAL A 378 -8.39 12.76 26.09
N GLY A 379 -7.62 13.72 25.57
CA GLY A 379 -6.63 14.50 26.32
C GLY A 379 -5.58 13.66 27.04
N LEU A 380 -4.79 14.28 27.93
CA LEU A 380 -3.71 13.60 28.68
C LEU A 380 -4.19 12.77 29.90
N ARG A 381 -5.50 12.55 30.05
CA ARG A 381 -6.04 12.01 31.32
C ARG A 381 -5.91 10.50 31.48
N ARG A 382 -5.44 9.78 30.45
CA ARG A 382 -5.28 8.33 30.51
C ARG A 382 -4.00 7.87 31.20
N GLY A 383 -3.01 8.75 31.40
CA GLY A 383 -1.73 8.36 31.98
C GLY A 383 -1.07 7.23 31.18
N ARG A 384 -0.35 6.36 31.87
CA ARG A 384 0.28 5.15 31.32
C ARG A 384 -0.09 3.93 32.17
N THR A 385 -0.18 2.74 31.55
CA THR A 385 -0.54 1.48 32.22
C THR A 385 0.53 0.96 33.21
N SER A 386 1.82 1.16 32.94
CA SER A 386 2.96 0.68 33.74
C SER A 386 4.15 1.62 33.59
N GLU A 387 4.98 1.81 34.62
CA GLU A 387 6.08 2.79 34.58
C GLU A 387 7.20 2.40 33.59
N ASP A 388 7.54 1.10 33.49
CA ASP A 388 8.74 0.62 32.77
C ASP A 388 8.45 -0.40 31.64
N SER A 389 7.17 -0.71 31.39
CA SER A 389 6.75 -1.63 30.32
C SER A 389 5.75 -0.98 29.38
N LEU A 390 5.92 -1.22 28.07
CA LEU A 390 4.99 -0.83 27.03
C LEU A 390 4.68 -2.04 26.15
N ASN A 391 3.40 -2.31 25.98
CA ASN A 391 2.88 -3.34 25.11
C ASN A 391 1.97 -2.73 24.04
N ALA A 392 1.82 -3.41 22.91
CA ALA A 392 0.84 -3.01 21.90
C ALA A 392 -0.56 -2.92 22.54
N GLY A 393 -1.26 -1.83 22.27
CA GLY A 393 -2.54 -1.52 22.90
C GLY A 393 -2.46 -0.63 24.13
N ASP A 394 -1.28 -0.40 24.73
CA ASP A 394 -1.17 0.50 25.89
C ASP A 394 -1.49 1.95 25.54
N ALA A 395 -2.09 2.67 26.50
CA ALA A 395 -2.30 4.10 26.39
C ALA A 395 -1.08 4.86 26.95
N LEU A 396 -0.69 5.91 26.23
CA LEU A 396 0.37 6.85 26.56
C LEU A 396 -0.17 8.26 26.40
N ASP A 397 -0.83 8.77 27.43
CA ASP A 397 -1.62 9.99 27.35
C ASP A 397 -2.70 9.92 26.26
N PHE A 398 -2.53 10.69 25.17
CA PHE A 398 -3.40 10.68 23.99
C PHE A 398 -2.80 9.87 22.83
N TRP A 399 -1.76 9.08 23.09
CA TRP A 399 -1.19 8.13 22.15
C TRP A 399 -1.61 6.71 22.50
N ARG A 400 -1.76 5.89 21.47
CA ARG A 400 -1.88 4.43 21.56
C ARG A 400 -0.57 3.81 21.10
N VAL A 401 -0.04 2.86 21.86
CA VAL A 401 1.07 2.02 21.42
C VAL A 401 0.54 1.08 20.34
N LEU A 402 1.02 1.24 19.10
CA LEU A 402 0.74 0.29 18.02
C LEU A 402 1.72 -0.87 18.04
N TYR A 403 2.98 -0.57 18.37
CA TYR A 403 4.07 -1.54 18.37
C TYR A 403 5.10 -1.12 19.42
N ALA A 404 5.60 -2.08 20.19
CA ALA A 404 6.71 -1.89 21.11
C ALA A 404 7.57 -3.17 21.17
N ASP A 405 8.84 -3.07 20.78
CA ASP A 405 9.82 -4.16 20.93
C ASP A 405 11.17 -3.61 21.43
N LYS A 406 11.54 -4.01 22.65
CA LYS A 406 12.78 -3.56 23.31
C LYS A 406 14.03 -4.06 22.60
N ASN A 407 14.00 -5.27 22.03
CA ASN A 407 15.15 -5.88 21.37
C ASN A 407 15.44 -5.15 20.06
N GLU A 408 14.42 -4.93 19.24
CA GLU A 408 14.53 -4.10 18.03
C GLU A 408 14.87 -2.64 18.38
N GLY A 409 14.43 -2.17 19.54
CA GLY A 409 14.53 -0.76 19.95
C GLY A 409 13.57 0.10 19.15
N ARG A 410 12.36 -0.43 18.87
CA ARG A 410 11.32 0.22 18.08
C ARG A 410 10.05 0.42 18.90
N LEU A 411 9.57 1.66 18.94
CA LEU A 411 8.30 2.05 19.54
C LEU A 411 7.52 2.88 18.51
N LEU A 412 6.31 2.44 18.17
CA LEU A 412 5.41 3.15 17.28
C LEU A 412 4.13 3.53 18.00
N LEU A 413 3.80 4.82 17.94
CA LEU A 413 2.66 5.41 18.60
C LEU A 413 1.70 6.00 17.57
N PHE A 414 0.41 5.94 17.86
CA PHE A 414 -0.65 6.60 17.11
C PHE A 414 -1.43 7.59 17.95
N ALA A 415 -1.73 8.77 17.41
CA ALA A 415 -2.47 9.79 18.13
C ALA A 415 -3.98 9.49 18.13
N GLU A 416 -4.56 9.33 19.32
CA GLU A 416 -6.02 9.23 19.54
C GLU A 416 -6.71 10.59 19.73
N MET A 417 -5.93 11.67 19.83
CA MET A 417 -6.47 13.04 19.93
C MET A 417 -7.24 13.44 18.67
N LYS A 418 -8.21 14.34 18.82
CA LYS A 418 -8.95 14.93 17.71
C LYS A 418 -8.04 15.84 16.91
N LEU A 419 -7.79 15.43 15.67
CA LEU A 419 -6.95 16.13 14.71
C LEU A 419 -7.67 16.18 13.35
N PRO A 420 -7.44 17.21 12.53
CA PRO A 420 -7.88 17.22 11.14
C PRO A 420 -6.95 16.33 10.28
N GLY A 421 -6.77 15.08 10.68
CA GLY A 421 -5.81 14.14 10.11
C GLY A 421 -5.41 13.05 11.09
N GLU A 422 -4.44 12.24 10.71
CA GLU A 422 -3.90 11.12 11.50
C GLU A 422 -2.43 11.40 11.81
N ALA A 423 -1.96 11.04 13.00
CA ALA A 423 -0.57 11.27 13.40
C ALA A 423 0.07 10.02 14.02
N TRP A 424 1.32 9.78 13.64
CA TRP A 424 2.17 8.74 14.19
C TRP A 424 3.46 9.36 14.71
N LEU A 425 3.99 8.77 15.77
CA LEU A 425 5.31 9.07 16.30
C LEU A 425 6.07 7.76 16.49
N GLU A 426 7.18 7.63 15.77
CA GLU A 426 8.03 6.45 15.80
C GLU A 426 9.39 6.78 16.39
N PHE A 427 9.87 5.91 17.27
CA PHE A 427 11.25 5.86 17.73
C PHE A 427 11.84 4.54 17.24
N ARG A 428 12.97 4.58 16.56
CA ARG A 428 13.66 3.39 16.07
C ARG A 428 15.16 3.53 16.25
N MET A 429 15.78 2.52 16.84
CA MET A 429 17.22 2.39 16.85
C MET A 429 17.70 1.84 15.50
N VAL A 430 18.58 2.56 14.81
CA VAL A 430 19.25 2.13 13.59
C VAL A 430 20.74 2.23 13.84
N GLU A 431 21.42 1.09 13.92
CA GLU A 431 22.82 1.01 14.34
C GLU A 431 23.03 1.74 15.69
N ASN A 432 23.89 2.76 15.71
CA ASN A 432 24.21 3.60 16.86
C ASN A 432 23.47 4.95 16.85
N LYS A 433 22.33 5.03 16.15
CA LYS A 433 21.51 6.25 16.08
C LYS A 433 20.08 5.97 16.51
N LEU A 434 19.49 6.93 17.22
CA LEU A 434 18.05 7.01 17.41
C LEU A 434 17.45 7.81 16.25
N VAL A 435 16.51 7.22 15.54
CA VAL A 435 15.68 7.87 14.52
C VAL A 435 14.31 8.13 15.13
N GLN A 436 13.93 9.41 15.20
CA GLN A 436 12.62 9.86 15.65
C GLN A 436 11.85 10.40 14.45
N THR A 437 10.73 9.76 14.11
CA THR A 437 9.90 10.14 12.97
C THR A 437 8.51 10.53 13.44
N ALA A 438 8.13 11.80 13.26
CA ALA A 438 6.74 12.22 13.35
C ALA A 438 6.14 12.21 11.94
N THR A 439 5.09 11.42 11.74
CA THR A 439 4.36 11.35 10.46
C THR A 439 2.95 11.87 10.67
N PHE A 440 2.48 12.74 9.78
CA PHE A 440 1.13 13.26 9.82
C PHE A 440 0.46 13.11 8.45
N ARG A 441 -0.69 12.46 8.44
CA ARG A 441 -1.56 12.36 7.27
C ARG A 441 -2.68 13.39 7.38
N PRO A 442 -2.63 14.49 6.61
CA PRO A 442 -3.65 15.53 6.69
C PRO A 442 -4.99 15.07 6.11
N LEU A 443 -6.10 15.35 6.80
CA LEU A 443 -7.44 15.25 6.23
C LEU A 443 -7.82 16.57 5.56
N GLY A 444 -7.85 16.57 4.23
CA GLY A 444 -8.23 17.72 3.42
C GLY A 444 -7.40 18.98 3.65
N LEU A 445 -7.98 20.16 3.37
CA LEU A 445 -7.28 21.45 3.50
C LEU A 445 -7.04 21.84 4.98
N ALA A 446 -8.01 21.57 5.86
CA ALA A 446 -7.88 21.84 7.28
C ALA A 446 -6.70 21.09 7.90
N GLY A 447 -6.47 19.83 7.50
CA GLY A 447 -5.32 19.06 7.94
C GLY A 447 -3.99 19.64 7.50
N ARG A 448 -3.90 20.12 6.25
CA ARG A 448 -2.67 20.72 5.73
C ARG A 448 -2.35 22.03 6.45
N LEU A 449 -3.36 22.88 6.63
CA LEU A 449 -3.20 24.11 7.39
C LEU A 449 -2.75 23.79 8.83
N TYR A 450 -3.38 22.80 9.46
CA TYR A 450 -2.99 22.35 10.80
C TYR A 450 -1.51 21.96 10.86
N TRP A 451 -1.02 21.12 9.93
CA TRP A 451 0.39 20.73 9.90
C TRP A 451 1.33 21.94 9.86
N TYR A 452 1.09 22.89 8.95
CA TYR A 452 1.94 24.07 8.83
C TYR A 452 1.86 25.01 10.03
N LEU A 453 0.71 25.09 10.70
CA LEU A 453 0.55 25.86 11.93
C LEU A 453 1.35 25.25 13.10
N VAL A 454 1.45 23.92 13.18
CA VAL A 454 2.16 23.23 14.28
C VAL A 454 3.65 22.98 14.00
N LEU A 455 4.08 23.06 12.73
CA LEU A 455 5.45 22.79 12.29
C LEU A 455 6.53 23.57 13.06
N PRO A 456 6.38 24.88 13.39
CA PRO A 456 7.38 25.60 14.19
C PRO A 456 7.58 24.97 15.59
N PHE A 457 6.50 24.47 16.19
CA PHE A 457 6.55 23.82 17.50
C PHE A 457 7.20 22.43 17.41
N HIS A 458 7.02 21.70 16.30
CA HIS A 458 7.75 20.45 16.05
C HIS A 458 9.25 20.71 16.09
N GLY A 459 9.73 21.79 15.43
CA GLY A 459 11.11 22.30 15.48
C GLY A 459 11.71 22.29 16.88
N LEU A 460 10.97 22.83 17.84
CA LEU A 460 11.38 22.93 19.25
C LEU A 460 11.22 21.59 19.99
N ILE A 461 10.02 21.01 19.96
CA ILE A 461 9.64 19.84 20.78
C ILE A 461 10.51 18.63 20.43
N PHE A 462 10.56 18.29 19.14
CA PHE A 462 11.19 17.06 18.69
C PHE A 462 12.73 17.13 18.74
N THR A 463 13.33 18.32 18.65
CA THR A 463 14.78 18.52 18.84
C THR A 463 15.15 18.34 20.30
N GLY A 464 14.35 18.92 21.21
CA GLY A 464 14.60 18.77 22.64
C GLY A 464 14.39 17.33 23.11
N MET A 465 13.35 16.67 22.60
CA MET A 465 13.03 15.27 22.95
C MET A 465 14.16 14.31 22.54
N ILE A 466 14.59 14.33 21.27
CA ILE A 466 15.68 13.44 20.82
C ILE A 466 17.00 13.71 21.54
N LYS A 467 17.29 14.97 21.91
CA LYS A 467 18.46 15.33 22.73
C LYS A 467 18.38 14.75 24.14
N ALA A 468 17.20 14.77 24.77
CA ALA A 468 17.01 14.26 26.11
C ALA A 468 17.05 12.72 26.17
N LEU A 469 16.47 12.06 25.17
CA LEU A 469 16.48 10.60 25.03
C LEU A 469 17.89 10.02 24.80
N THR A 470 18.73 10.73 24.04
CA THR A 470 20.10 10.29 23.72
C THR A 470 21.15 10.66 24.78
N LYS A 471 20.79 11.44 25.81
CA LYS A 471 21.72 11.80 26.89
C LYS A 471 21.95 10.57 27.79
N PRO A 472 23.19 10.25 28.21
CA PRO A 472 23.42 9.16 29.17
C PRO A 472 22.68 9.41 30.49
N ILE A 473 22.29 8.34 31.19
CA ILE A 473 21.81 8.46 32.56
C ILE A 473 23.03 8.72 33.44
N SER A 474 23.10 9.87 34.11
CA SER A 474 24.17 10.10 35.09
C SER A 474 23.98 9.12 36.24
N THR A 475 24.90 8.18 36.40
CA THR A 475 25.07 7.46 37.65
C THR A 475 25.40 8.49 38.73
N LYS A 476 24.43 8.76 39.62
CA LYS A 476 24.76 9.40 40.89
C LYS A 476 25.63 8.41 41.65
N SER A 477 26.91 8.74 41.81
CA SER A 477 27.80 8.13 42.78
C SER A 477 27.30 8.36 44.20
#